data_AF-A0A3D5HF48-F1
#
_entry.id   AF-A0A3D5HF48-F1
#
_cell.length_a   1.000
_cell.length_b   1.000
_cell.length_c   1.000
_cell.angle_alpha   90.00
_cell.angle_beta   90.00
_cell.angle_gamma   90.00
#
_symmetry.space_group_name_H-M   'P 1'
#
loop_
_entity.id
_entity.type
_entity.pdbx_description
1 polymer ?
#
loop_
_entity_poly.entity_id
_entity_poly.type
_entity_poly.pdbx_seq_one_letter_code
_entity_poly.pdbx_strand_id
1 'polypeptide(L)'
;MTEIISGTTRIYGIIGYPVEHSFSPRMHNAAFSALKMDVRYLAFPVKPEQVQQALEGIRALNISGVNVTVPHKSAVIPYLDEIAPLAQKLGAVNTILNVEGRLSGTNTDISGFVRSLGDLNFSPKNKTVAVLGAGGSARAVLAGLADAGASRILI
;
A
#
# COMPACT_ATOMS: atom_id res chain seq x y z
N MET A 1 25.00 3.36 -17.04
CA MET A 1 24.61 2.21 -17.88
C MET A 1 23.10 2.10 -17.82
N THR A 2 22.42 2.20 -18.95
CA THR A 2 20.95 2.03 -19.02
C THR A 2 20.62 0.61 -18.58
N GLU A 3 19.84 0.48 -17.50
CA GLU A 3 19.34 -0.82 -17.07
C GLU A 3 18.42 -1.40 -18.15
N ILE A 4 18.89 -2.47 -18.79
CA ILE A 4 18.18 -3.13 -19.88
C ILE A 4 17.01 -3.91 -19.29
N ILE A 5 15.78 -3.57 -19.71
CA ILE A 5 14.57 -4.36 -19.42
C ILE A 5 14.58 -5.58 -20.36
N SER A 6 14.28 -6.75 -19.82
CA SER A 6 14.27 -8.01 -20.56
C SER A 6 12.95 -8.78 -20.36
N GLY A 7 12.80 -9.93 -21.03
CA GLY A 7 11.64 -10.80 -20.86
C GLY A 7 11.49 -11.43 -19.46
N THR A 8 12.54 -11.35 -18.61
CA THR A 8 12.49 -11.85 -17.23
C THR A 8 12.19 -10.78 -16.19
N THR A 9 12.15 -9.50 -16.59
CA THR A 9 11.95 -8.38 -15.67
C THR A 9 10.58 -8.47 -15.01
N ARG A 10 10.56 -8.54 -13.67
CA ARG A 10 9.31 -8.60 -12.91
C ARG A 10 8.67 -7.23 -12.78
N ILE A 11 7.34 -7.19 -12.79
CA ILE A 11 6.57 -5.96 -12.69
C ILE A 11 5.90 -5.89 -11.31
N TYR A 12 6.08 -4.74 -10.66
CA TYR A 12 5.28 -4.27 -9.55
C TYR A 12 4.61 -2.95 -9.93
N GLY A 13 3.67 -2.47 -9.12
CA GLY A 13 3.16 -1.13 -9.36
C GLY A 13 2.29 -0.56 -8.27
N ILE A 14 1.56 0.49 -8.63
CA ILE A 14 0.55 1.13 -7.79
C ILE A 14 -0.73 1.34 -8.58
N ILE A 15 -1.87 0.97 -8.01
CA ILE A 15 -3.19 1.29 -8.53
C ILE A 15 -3.85 2.41 -7.71
N GLY A 16 -4.51 3.33 -8.39
CA GLY A 16 -5.21 4.48 -7.79
C GLY A 16 -5.87 5.34 -8.86
N TYR A 17 -6.60 6.38 -8.45
CA TYR A 17 -7.16 7.35 -9.40
C TYR A 17 -7.46 8.72 -8.76
N PRO A 18 -6.83 9.81 -9.25
CA PRO A 18 -5.63 9.83 -10.09
C PRO A 18 -4.42 9.25 -9.34
N VAL A 19 -3.38 8.78 -10.04
CA VAL A 19 -2.20 8.12 -9.40
C VAL A 19 -0.87 8.48 -10.05
N GLU A 20 -0.88 9.16 -11.19
CA GLU A 20 0.29 9.52 -11.98
C GLU A 20 1.26 10.46 -11.24
N HIS A 21 0.74 11.21 -10.26
CA HIS A 21 1.52 12.09 -9.39
C HIS A 21 2.23 11.35 -8.25
N SER A 22 2.04 10.04 -8.12
CA SER A 22 2.64 9.26 -7.04
C SER A 22 4.17 9.29 -7.10
N PHE A 23 4.81 9.46 -5.94
CA PHE A 23 6.25 9.32 -5.80
C PHE A 23 6.71 7.85 -5.72
N SER A 24 5.79 6.91 -5.48
CA SER A 24 6.12 5.49 -5.29
C SER A 24 6.91 4.89 -6.46
N PRO A 25 6.59 5.15 -7.75
CA PRO A 25 7.41 4.66 -8.86
C PRO A 25 8.85 5.16 -8.80
N ARG A 26 9.09 6.44 -8.49
CA ARG A 26 10.46 6.97 -8.38
C ARG A 26 11.21 6.32 -7.21
N MET A 27 10.55 6.22 -6.06
CA MET A 27 11.12 5.65 -4.85
C MET A 27 11.49 4.17 -5.03
N HIS A 28 10.57 3.34 -5.51
CA HIS A 28 10.79 1.91 -5.65
C HIS A 28 11.78 1.59 -6.77
N ASN A 29 11.72 2.26 -7.92
CA ASN A 29 12.70 2.01 -8.98
C ASN A 29 14.12 2.44 -8.56
N ALA A 30 14.26 3.52 -7.79
CA ALA A 30 15.57 3.90 -7.23
C ALA A 30 16.12 2.82 -6.28
N ALA A 31 15.26 2.27 -5.40
CA ALA A 31 15.65 1.18 -4.51
C ALA A 31 16.01 -0.10 -5.28
N PHE A 32 15.20 -0.50 -6.27
CA PHE A 32 15.48 -1.68 -7.10
C PHE A 32 16.77 -1.53 -7.91
N SER A 33 17.04 -0.34 -8.44
CA SER A 33 18.28 -0.04 -9.15
C SER A 33 19.50 -0.13 -8.23
N ALA A 34 19.43 0.49 -7.04
CA ALA A 34 20.50 0.43 -6.05
C ALA A 34 20.80 -1.01 -5.60
N LEU A 35 19.76 -1.86 -5.53
CA LEU A 35 19.85 -3.27 -5.17
C LEU A 35 20.13 -4.19 -6.38
N LYS A 36 20.29 -3.63 -7.60
CA LYS A 36 20.50 -4.38 -8.85
C LYS A 36 19.46 -5.48 -9.09
N MET A 37 18.19 -5.19 -8.77
CA MET A 37 17.08 -6.12 -8.96
C MET A 37 16.49 -5.97 -10.36
N ASP A 38 16.25 -7.10 -11.05
CA ASP A 38 15.55 -7.14 -12.35
C ASP A 38 14.03 -6.94 -12.19
N VAL A 39 13.67 -5.71 -11.79
CA VAL A 39 12.31 -5.33 -11.39
C VAL A 39 11.98 -3.92 -11.88
N ARG A 40 10.72 -3.71 -12.28
CA ARG A 40 10.16 -2.38 -12.57
C ARG A 40 8.90 -2.11 -11.78
N TYR A 41 8.77 -0.86 -11.33
CA TYR A 41 7.59 -0.37 -10.63
C TYR A 41 6.88 0.68 -11.48
N LEU A 42 5.59 0.49 -11.76
CA LEU A 42 4.78 1.39 -12.60
C LEU A 42 3.54 1.92 -11.87
N ALA A 43 3.01 3.04 -12.34
CA ALA A 43 1.71 3.54 -11.90
C ALA A 43 0.63 3.15 -12.91
N PHE A 44 -0.48 2.61 -12.42
CA PHE A 44 -1.61 2.18 -13.21
C PHE A 44 -2.87 2.97 -12.79
N PRO A 45 -3.30 3.97 -13.59
CA PRO A 45 -4.54 4.69 -13.31
C PRO A 45 -5.73 3.75 -13.56
N VAL A 46 -6.38 3.35 -12.47
CA VAL A 46 -7.52 2.42 -12.49
C VAL A 46 -8.72 3.20 -12.00
N LYS A 47 -9.76 3.39 -12.82
CA LYS A 47 -10.97 4.09 -12.35
C LYS A 47 -11.71 3.25 -11.30
N PRO A 48 -12.48 3.87 -10.38
CA PRO A 48 -13.22 3.14 -9.33
C PRO A 48 -14.09 1.99 -9.85
N GLU A 49 -14.71 2.16 -11.01
CA GLU A 49 -15.56 1.17 -11.67
C GLU A 49 -14.78 0.00 -12.33
N GLN A 50 -13.45 0.05 -12.35
CA GLN A 50 -12.57 -0.93 -13.01
C GLN A 50 -11.70 -1.73 -12.05
N VAL A 51 -11.93 -1.62 -10.73
CA VAL A 51 -11.07 -2.26 -9.71
C VAL A 51 -11.03 -3.78 -9.88
N GLN A 52 -12.18 -4.41 -10.14
CA GLN A 52 -12.24 -5.86 -10.35
C GLN A 52 -11.40 -6.27 -11.57
N GLN A 53 -11.62 -5.63 -12.71
CA GLN A 53 -10.93 -5.94 -13.96
C GLN A 53 -9.43 -5.68 -13.85
N ALA A 54 -9.02 -4.68 -13.08
CA ALA A 54 -7.61 -4.43 -12.81
C ALA A 54 -6.96 -5.57 -12.00
N LEU A 55 -7.64 -6.11 -10.98
CA LEU A 55 -7.13 -7.23 -10.20
C LEU A 55 -7.13 -8.54 -11.00
N GLU A 56 -8.12 -8.77 -11.85
CA GLU A 56 -8.12 -9.87 -12.82
C GLU A 56 -6.93 -9.74 -13.79
N GLY A 57 -6.64 -8.52 -14.28
CA GLY A 57 -5.48 -8.22 -15.11
C GLY A 57 -4.15 -8.46 -14.38
N ILE A 58 -4.05 -8.09 -13.10
CA ILE A 58 -2.87 -8.37 -12.26
C ILE A 58 -2.59 -9.88 -12.18
N ARG A 59 -3.63 -10.70 -12.04
CA ARG A 59 -3.52 -12.16 -12.06
C ARG A 59 -3.06 -12.64 -13.45
N ALA A 60 -3.77 -12.22 -14.51
CA ALA A 60 -3.54 -12.68 -15.88
C ALA A 60 -2.15 -12.30 -16.43
N LEU A 61 -1.68 -11.09 -16.12
CA LEU A 61 -0.36 -10.59 -16.54
C LEU A 61 0.77 -11.02 -15.60
N ASN A 62 0.45 -11.77 -14.54
CA ASN A 62 1.40 -12.19 -13.51
C ASN A 62 2.20 -11.01 -12.91
N ILE A 63 1.53 -9.87 -12.67
CA ILE A 63 2.13 -8.73 -11.97
C ILE A 63 2.39 -9.17 -10.53
N SER A 64 3.65 -9.11 -10.09
CA SER A 64 4.12 -9.73 -8.85
C SER A 64 3.54 -9.10 -7.58
N GLY A 65 3.11 -7.84 -7.66
CA GLY A 65 2.42 -7.17 -6.57
C GLY A 65 2.14 -5.72 -6.88
N VAL A 66 1.15 -5.15 -6.19
CA VAL A 66 0.79 -3.74 -6.35
C VAL A 66 0.54 -3.09 -5.00
N ASN A 67 0.94 -1.82 -4.88
CA ASN A 67 0.36 -0.95 -3.88
C ASN A 67 -1.02 -0.46 -4.32
N VAL A 68 -1.85 -0.13 -3.34
CA VAL A 68 -3.21 0.36 -3.55
C VAL A 68 -3.31 1.69 -2.82
N THR A 69 -3.70 2.73 -3.55
CA THR A 69 -3.93 4.06 -2.98
C THR A 69 -5.36 4.52 -3.22
N VAL A 70 -5.66 5.77 -2.86
CA VAL A 70 -6.98 6.36 -3.02
C VAL A 70 -7.48 6.24 -4.47
N PRO A 71 -8.79 5.96 -4.67
CA PRO A 71 -9.82 5.67 -3.66
C PRO A 71 -9.96 4.17 -3.31
N HIS A 72 -9.04 3.31 -3.73
CA HIS A 72 -9.27 1.86 -3.86
C HIS A 72 -8.99 1.01 -2.63
N LYS A 73 -8.42 1.59 -1.56
CA LYS A 73 -7.92 0.80 -0.40
C LYS A 73 -8.96 -0.15 0.21
N SER A 74 -10.24 0.22 0.20
CA SER A 74 -11.33 -0.66 0.65
C SER A 74 -11.98 -1.43 -0.50
N ALA A 75 -11.99 -0.86 -1.71
CA ALA A 75 -12.65 -1.44 -2.88
C ALA A 75 -11.98 -2.72 -3.39
N VAL A 76 -10.68 -2.91 -3.12
CA VAL A 76 -9.96 -4.14 -3.54
C VAL A 76 -10.32 -5.36 -2.71
N ILE A 77 -10.77 -5.18 -1.46
CA ILE A 77 -10.97 -6.24 -0.46
C ILE A 77 -11.81 -7.42 -0.97
N PRO A 78 -12.97 -7.21 -1.62
CA PRO A 78 -13.83 -8.31 -2.07
C PRO A 78 -13.20 -9.21 -3.14
N TYR A 79 -12.08 -8.82 -3.74
CA TYR A 79 -11.44 -9.49 -4.87
C TYR A 79 -10.12 -10.17 -4.51
N LEU A 80 -9.76 -10.19 -3.22
CA LEU A 80 -8.56 -10.82 -2.68
C LEU A 80 -8.88 -12.23 -2.18
N ASP A 81 -7.91 -13.14 -2.28
CA ASP A 81 -8.06 -14.51 -1.78
C ASP A 81 -7.76 -14.58 -0.29
N GLU A 82 -6.80 -13.77 0.17
CA GLU A 82 -6.38 -13.71 1.56
C GLU A 82 -6.16 -12.25 2.00
N ILE A 83 -6.48 -11.97 3.25
CA ILE A 83 -6.29 -10.64 3.84
C ILE A 83 -5.66 -10.82 5.22
N ALA A 84 -4.55 -10.13 5.45
CA ALA A 84 -3.89 -10.13 6.74
C ALA A 84 -4.86 -9.63 7.83
N PRO A 85 -4.85 -10.22 9.06
CA PRO A 85 -5.79 -9.86 10.12
C PRO A 85 -5.85 -8.34 10.41
N LEU A 86 -4.69 -7.68 10.36
CA LEU A 86 -4.58 -6.23 10.54
C LEU A 86 -5.35 -5.44 9.46
N ALA A 87 -5.19 -5.80 8.19
CA ALA A 87 -5.88 -5.14 7.09
C ALA A 87 -7.38 -5.42 7.10
N GLN A 88 -7.79 -6.62 7.53
CA GLN A 88 -9.19 -6.97 7.73
C GLN A 88 -9.84 -6.11 8.82
N LYS A 89 -9.18 -5.97 9.98
CA LYS A 89 -9.65 -5.11 11.09
C LYS A 89 -9.78 -3.64 10.67
N LEU A 90 -8.87 -3.14 9.83
CA LEU A 90 -8.91 -1.77 9.30
C LEU A 90 -9.98 -1.54 8.22
N GLY A 91 -10.38 -2.60 7.51
CA GLY A 91 -11.16 -2.48 6.27
C GLY A 91 -10.42 -1.71 5.18
N ALA A 92 -9.08 -1.81 5.14
CA ALA A 92 -8.26 -1.13 4.14
C ALA A 92 -6.97 -1.90 3.83
N VAL A 93 -6.70 -2.13 2.55
CA VAL A 93 -5.49 -2.76 1.99
C VAL A 93 -4.72 -1.71 1.20
N ASN A 94 -3.41 -1.58 1.42
CA ASN A 94 -2.53 -0.70 0.64
C ASN A 94 -1.44 -1.48 -0.14
N THR A 95 -1.35 -2.79 0.07
CA THR A 95 -0.31 -3.66 -0.50
C THR A 95 -0.92 -5.01 -0.83
N ILE A 96 -0.79 -5.44 -2.08
CA ILE A 96 -1.24 -6.74 -2.59
C ILE A 96 -0.02 -7.48 -3.13
N LEU A 97 0.17 -8.72 -2.69
CA LEU A 97 1.16 -9.65 -3.23
C LEU A 97 0.44 -10.68 -4.10
N ASN A 98 1.00 -10.97 -5.28
CA ASN A 98 0.51 -12.00 -6.18
C ASN A 98 1.51 -13.16 -6.23
N VAL A 99 1.06 -14.35 -5.81
CA VAL A 99 1.86 -15.59 -5.89
C VAL A 99 1.09 -16.59 -6.74
N GLU A 100 1.56 -16.81 -7.96
CA GLU A 100 0.96 -17.76 -8.91
C GLU A 100 -0.55 -17.53 -9.12
N GLY A 101 -0.91 -16.25 -9.25
CA GLY A 101 -2.30 -15.84 -9.44
C GLY A 101 -3.10 -15.77 -8.15
N ARG A 102 -2.55 -16.08 -6.96
CA ARG A 102 -3.21 -15.87 -5.66
C ARG A 102 -2.85 -14.50 -5.06
N LEU A 103 -3.88 -13.68 -4.79
CA LEU A 103 -3.75 -12.32 -4.28
C LEU A 103 -3.96 -12.27 -2.76
N SER A 104 -2.91 -11.87 -2.05
CA SER A 104 -2.94 -11.62 -0.61
C SER A 104 -2.78 -10.12 -0.31
N GLY A 105 -3.66 -9.58 0.54
CA GLY A 105 -3.67 -8.16 0.89
C GLY A 105 -3.19 -7.87 2.31
N THR A 106 -2.45 -6.79 2.48
CA THR A 106 -2.06 -6.26 3.79
C THR A 106 -2.05 -4.73 3.81
N ASN A 107 -1.79 -4.16 4.99
CA ASN A 107 -1.66 -2.72 5.19
C ASN A 107 -0.35 -2.38 5.89
N THR A 108 0.53 -1.65 5.19
CA THR A 108 1.85 -1.23 5.68
C THR A 108 1.86 0.21 6.20
N ASP A 109 0.76 0.96 6.09
CA ASP A 109 0.69 2.35 6.54
C ASP A 109 0.82 2.45 8.07
N ILE A 110 0.29 1.47 8.83
CA ILE A 110 0.38 1.45 10.30
C ILE A 110 1.83 1.40 10.75
N SER A 111 2.55 0.37 10.31
CA SER A 111 3.93 0.15 10.73
C SER A 111 4.83 1.29 10.23
N GLY A 112 4.59 1.80 9.03
CA GLY A 112 5.27 2.98 8.51
C GLY A 112 5.03 4.23 9.36
N PHE A 113 3.79 4.49 9.76
CA PHE A 113 3.43 5.62 10.63
C PHE A 113 4.08 5.49 12.01
N VAL A 114 3.90 4.35 12.69
CA VAL A 114 4.47 4.13 14.03
C VAL A 114 5.98 4.24 14.02
N ARG A 115 6.65 3.68 13.00
CA ARG A 115 8.10 3.82 12.83
C ARG A 115 8.52 5.29 12.68
N SER A 116 7.78 6.06 11.87
CA SER A 116 8.07 7.48 11.66
C SER A 116 7.96 8.30 12.94
N LEU A 117 7.04 7.95 13.86
CA LEU A 117 6.99 8.58 15.18
C LEU A 117 8.27 8.31 15.99
N GLY A 118 8.78 7.09 15.93
CA GLY A 118 10.05 6.71 16.55
C GLY A 118 11.24 7.50 15.98
N ASP A 119 11.32 7.64 14.66
CA ASP A 119 12.36 8.42 13.99
C ASP A 119 12.34 9.91 14.38
N LEU A 120 11.16 10.42 14.75
CA LEU A 120 10.95 11.78 15.29
C LEU A 120 11.16 11.87 16.81
N ASN A 121 11.55 10.78 17.48
CA ASN A 121 11.60 10.65 18.94
C ASN A 121 10.28 11.07 19.63
N PHE A 122 9.15 10.83 18.95
CA PHE A 122 7.82 11.14 19.46
C PHE A 122 7.13 9.87 19.97
N SER A 123 6.69 9.91 21.23
CA SER A 123 5.86 8.86 21.82
C SER A 123 4.42 9.36 22.01
N PRO A 124 3.41 8.72 21.38
CA PRO A 124 2.00 9.05 21.63
C PRO A 124 1.50 8.53 22.98
N LYS A 125 2.28 7.69 23.68
CA LYS A 125 1.91 7.10 24.96
C LYS A 125 1.43 8.15 25.97
N ASN A 126 0.25 7.93 26.52
CA ASN A 126 -0.41 8.79 27.50
C ASN A 126 -0.78 10.21 26.99
N LYS A 127 -0.86 10.43 25.67
CA LYS A 127 -1.19 11.74 25.08
C LYS A 127 -2.59 11.75 24.45
N THR A 128 -3.14 12.95 24.32
CA THR A 128 -4.29 13.24 23.46
C THR A 128 -3.80 13.65 22.08
N VAL A 129 -4.27 12.99 21.02
CA VAL A 129 -3.87 13.27 19.63
C VAL A 129 -5.11 13.59 18.80
N ALA A 130 -5.05 14.65 17.99
CA ALA A 130 -6.08 14.96 17.00
C ALA A 130 -5.63 14.45 15.62
N VAL A 131 -6.51 13.72 14.93
CA VAL A 131 -6.29 13.15 13.60
C VAL A 131 -7.29 13.76 12.65
N LEU A 132 -6.82 14.48 11.64
CA LEU A 132 -7.69 15.12 10.65
C LEU A 132 -7.98 14.15 9.51
N GLY A 133 -9.22 13.62 9.47
CA GLY A 133 -9.74 12.78 8.40
C GLY A 133 -10.19 11.39 8.84
N ALA A 134 -10.99 10.72 7.99
CA ALA A 134 -11.62 9.41 8.31
C ALA A 134 -11.48 8.35 7.18
N GLY A 135 -10.61 8.61 6.19
CA GLY A 135 -10.34 7.70 5.07
C GLY A 135 -9.41 6.53 5.44
N GLY A 136 -9.07 5.68 4.47
CA GLY A 136 -8.25 4.47 4.71
C GLY A 136 -6.91 4.72 5.40
N SER A 137 -6.20 5.80 5.05
CA SER A 137 -4.95 6.18 5.74
C SER A 137 -5.19 6.66 7.17
N ALA A 138 -6.27 7.42 7.41
CA ALA A 138 -6.62 7.84 8.77
C ALA A 138 -6.95 6.64 9.66
N ARG A 139 -7.67 5.64 9.14
CA ARG A 139 -7.93 4.38 9.87
C ARG A 139 -6.64 3.68 10.30
N ALA A 140 -5.63 3.64 9.44
CA ALA A 140 -4.31 3.11 9.78
C ALA A 140 -3.62 3.95 10.87
N VAL A 141 -3.63 5.28 10.76
CA VAL A 141 -3.06 6.18 11.78
C VAL A 141 -3.75 6.00 13.14
N LEU A 142 -5.08 5.93 13.15
CA LEU A 142 -5.87 5.72 14.37
C LEU A 142 -5.50 4.40 15.06
N ALA A 143 -5.38 3.31 14.29
CA ALA A 143 -4.94 2.02 14.81
C ALA A 143 -3.51 2.09 15.36
N GLY A 144 -2.58 2.70 14.62
CA GLY A 144 -1.19 2.86 15.07
C GLY A 144 -1.06 3.69 16.35
N LEU A 145 -1.83 4.78 16.50
CA LEU A 145 -1.86 5.60 17.71
C LEU A 145 -2.45 4.83 18.91
N ALA A 146 -3.51 4.06 18.69
CA ALA A 146 -4.12 3.25 19.73
C ALA A 146 -3.15 2.16 20.22
N ASP A 147 -2.52 1.43 19.31
CA ASP A 147 -1.53 0.39 19.63
C ASP A 147 -0.28 0.96 20.31
N ALA A 148 0.11 2.19 19.97
CA ALA A 148 1.22 2.91 20.59
C ALA A 148 0.88 3.59 21.94
N GLY A 149 -0.35 3.42 22.44
CA GLY A 149 -0.75 3.81 23.80
C GLY A 149 -1.25 5.26 23.96
N ALA A 150 -1.76 5.89 22.91
CA ALA A 150 -2.46 7.17 23.04
C ALA A 150 -3.64 7.06 24.02
N SER A 151 -3.79 8.03 24.94
CA SER A 151 -4.89 8.03 25.92
C SER A 151 -6.22 8.43 25.30
N ARG A 152 -6.20 9.34 24.33
CA ARG A 152 -7.39 9.84 23.67
C ARG A 152 -7.06 10.23 22.24
N ILE A 153 -7.90 9.82 21.30
CA ILE A 153 -7.77 10.20 19.89
C ILE A 153 -9.04 10.95 19.49
N LEU A 154 -8.86 12.16 18.96
CA LEU A 154 -9.92 13.01 18.41
C LEU A 154 -9.87 12.90 16.88
N ILE A 155 -11.04 12.83 16.23
CA ILE A 155 -11.18 12.77 14.76
C ILE A 155 -11.97 13.99 14.31
#